data_AF-B4UHE2-F1
#
_entry.id   AF-B4UHE2-F1
#
_cell.length_a   1.000
_cell.length_b   1.000
_cell.length_c   1.000
_cell.angle_alpha   90.00
_cell.angle_beta   90.00
_cell.angle_gamma   90.00
#
_symmetry.space_group_name_H-M   'P 1'
#
loop_
_entity.id
_entity.type
_entity.pdbx_description
1 polymer ?
#
loop_
_entity_poly.entity_id
_entity_poly.type
_entity_poly.pdbx_seq_one_letter_code
_entity_poly.pdbx_strand_id
1 'polypeptide(L)'
;MAIRAQSPTVQWRTPPLVADVTFDGRADHVYVGSSGNASSVGIVDDAGAKDARVWVLEFAHDPARASGLCGAPGEATIALEEPGIDLAELGCEDASDASCEAVRKTAAYLRSAADRGGKGIALSAGDCDAFHVYFDGTSFRWWRR
;
A
#
# COMPACT_ATOMS: atom_id res chain seq x y z
N MET A 1 3.71 -1.48 -20.56
CA MET A 1 3.73 -1.84 -19.12
C MET A 1 2.29 -1.98 -18.67
N ALA A 2 1.90 -3.12 -18.08
CA ALA A 2 0.51 -3.48 -17.78
C ALA A 2 -0.24 -2.38 -17.01
N ILE A 3 0.43 -1.75 -16.04
CA ILE A 3 -0.16 -0.68 -15.23
C ILE A 3 -0.55 0.58 -16.01
N ARG A 4 0.16 0.91 -17.10
CA ARG A 4 -0.20 2.04 -17.97
C ARG A 4 -1.45 1.74 -18.80
N ALA A 5 -1.70 0.47 -19.12
CA ALA A 5 -2.91 0.07 -19.84
C ALA A 5 -4.13 0.15 -18.91
N GLN A 6 -3.97 -0.21 -17.62
CA GLN A 6 -5.04 -0.15 -16.64
C GLN A 6 -5.36 1.27 -16.15
N SER A 7 -4.33 2.12 -15.99
CA SER A 7 -4.48 3.51 -15.55
C SER A 7 -3.69 4.45 -16.46
N PRO A 8 -4.23 4.77 -17.65
CA PRO A 8 -3.50 5.52 -18.69
C PRO A 8 -3.31 7.00 -18.36
N THR A 9 -4.13 7.56 -17.47
CA THR A 9 -4.06 8.97 -17.05
C THR A 9 -3.01 9.21 -15.94
N VAL A 10 -2.55 8.16 -15.27
CA VAL A 10 -1.59 8.27 -14.18
C VAL A 10 -0.18 8.41 -14.71
N GLN A 11 0.53 9.44 -14.24
CA GLN A 11 1.93 9.66 -14.53
C GLN A 11 2.79 8.78 -13.61
N TRP A 12 2.95 7.51 -14.00
CA TRP A 12 3.77 6.54 -13.26
C TRP A 12 5.26 6.88 -13.31
N ARG A 13 5.89 6.90 -12.14
CA ARG A 13 7.34 7.13 -11.95
C ARG A 13 8.13 5.82 -12.05
N THR A 14 9.37 5.91 -12.50
CA THR A 14 10.31 4.78 -12.63
C THR A 14 11.69 5.16 -12.07
N PRO A 15 12.51 4.20 -11.61
CA PRO A 15 12.23 2.75 -11.55
C PRO A 15 11.21 2.38 -10.46
N PRO A 16 10.56 1.20 -10.53
CA PRO A 16 9.75 0.69 -9.43
C PRO A 16 10.59 0.26 -8.24
N LEU A 17 9.95 0.14 -7.09
CA LEU A 17 10.45 -0.72 -6.01
C LEU A 17 10.13 -2.19 -6.34
N VAL A 18 11.00 -3.09 -5.91
CA VAL A 18 10.89 -4.52 -6.20
C VAL A 18 10.91 -5.31 -4.90
N ALA A 19 9.81 -5.97 -4.57
CA ALA A 19 9.65 -6.78 -3.36
C ALA A 19 8.42 -7.68 -3.46
N ASP A 20 8.38 -8.76 -2.66
CA ASP A 20 7.18 -9.56 -2.47
C ASP A 20 6.18 -8.82 -1.57
N VAL A 21 5.19 -8.15 -2.18
CA VAL A 21 4.15 -7.40 -1.47
C VAL A 21 2.78 -8.10 -1.53
N THR A 22 2.65 -9.13 -2.38
CA THR A 22 1.50 -10.03 -2.43
C THR A 22 1.67 -11.29 -1.56
N PHE A 23 2.86 -11.47 -0.98
CA PHE A 23 3.25 -12.54 -0.06
C PHE A 23 3.18 -13.94 -0.67
N ASP A 24 3.45 -14.04 -1.97
CA ASP A 24 3.39 -15.28 -2.73
C ASP A 24 4.78 -15.87 -3.04
N GLY A 25 5.84 -15.24 -2.51
CA GLY A 25 7.23 -15.65 -2.65
C GLY A 25 7.91 -15.15 -3.94
N ARG A 26 7.21 -14.40 -4.80
CA ARG A 26 7.78 -13.77 -5.99
C ARG A 26 7.89 -12.27 -5.80
N ALA A 27 8.81 -11.65 -6.53
CA ALA A 27 8.99 -10.21 -6.49
C ALA A 27 7.95 -9.51 -7.37
N ASP A 28 7.26 -8.54 -6.77
CA ASP A 28 6.31 -7.66 -7.44
C ASP A 28 6.97 -6.32 -7.76
N HIS A 29 6.42 -5.58 -8.71
CA HIS A 29 6.82 -4.20 -8.98
C HIS A 29 5.82 -3.21 -8.40
N VAL A 30 6.33 -2.30 -7.57
CA VAL A 30 5.56 -1.23 -6.93
C VAL A 30 5.95 0.12 -7.52
N TYR A 31 4.96 0.85 -8.02
CA TYR A 31 5.09 2.17 -8.63
C TYR A 31 4.35 3.20 -7.81
N VAL A 32 4.85 4.43 -7.83
CA VAL A 32 4.09 5.61 -7.44
C VAL A 32 3.79 6.43 -8.68
N GLY A 33 2.62 7.06 -8.71
CA GLY A 33 2.23 7.97 -9.76
C GLY A 33 1.26 9.02 -9.24
N SER A 34 0.87 9.93 -10.12
CA SER A 34 -0.13 10.94 -9.81
C SER A 34 -1.01 11.24 -11.01
N SER A 35 -2.25 11.64 -10.74
CA SER A 35 -3.21 12.14 -11.73
C SER A 35 -4.13 13.16 -11.07
N GLY A 36 -4.18 14.39 -11.59
CA GLY A 36 -5.00 15.45 -11.00
C GLY A 36 -4.63 15.70 -9.53
N ASN A 37 -5.61 15.57 -8.62
CA ASN A 37 -5.40 15.73 -7.19
C ASN A 37 -5.05 14.41 -6.45
N ALA A 38 -4.77 13.31 -7.16
CA ALA A 38 -4.56 12.00 -6.55
C ALA A 38 -3.13 11.53 -6.72
N SER A 39 -2.60 10.91 -5.66
CA SER A 39 -1.43 10.03 -5.74
C SER A 39 -1.93 8.59 -5.91
N SER A 40 -1.16 7.77 -6.59
CA SER A 40 -1.51 6.37 -6.85
C SER A 40 -0.36 5.45 -6.48
N VAL A 41 -0.66 4.37 -5.78
CA VAL A 41 0.24 3.23 -5.58
C VAL A 41 -0.20 2.13 -6.53
N GLY A 42 0.73 1.69 -7.36
CA GLY A 42 0.49 0.70 -8.39
C GLY A 42 1.30 -0.56 -8.15
N ILE A 43 0.66 -1.71 -8.02
CA ILE A 43 1.32 -3.00 -7.86
C ILE A 43 1.08 -3.84 -9.11
N VAL A 44 2.15 -4.41 -9.67
CA VAL A 44 2.09 -5.41 -10.73
C VAL A 44 2.72 -6.68 -10.17
N ASP A 45 1.93 -7.73 -9.97
CA ASP A 45 2.53 -9.02 -9.61
C ASP A 45 3.25 -9.61 -10.80
N ASP A 46 4.33 -10.35 -10.51
CA ASP A 46 5.10 -11.09 -11.52
C ASP A 46 5.28 -10.30 -12.83
N ALA A 47 5.92 -9.13 -12.76
CA ALA A 47 5.87 -8.09 -13.80
C ALA A 47 6.47 -8.49 -15.19
N GLY A 48 6.87 -9.75 -15.38
CA GLY A 48 7.24 -10.37 -16.66
C GLY A 48 6.20 -11.35 -17.22
N ALA A 49 5.16 -11.70 -16.47
CA ALA A 49 4.11 -12.60 -16.90
C ALA A 49 3.11 -11.91 -17.85
N LYS A 50 2.60 -12.67 -18.81
CA LYS A 50 1.60 -12.18 -19.78
C LYS A 50 0.27 -11.79 -19.12
N ASP A 51 -0.05 -12.44 -18.00
CA ASP A 51 -1.30 -12.29 -17.25
C ASP A 51 -1.05 -11.70 -15.85
N ALA A 52 -0.02 -10.88 -15.71
CA ALA A 52 0.29 -10.14 -14.49
C ALA A 52 -0.96 -9.39 -13.98
N ARG A 53 -1.36 -9.67 -12.74
CA ARG A 53 -2.40 -8.95 -12.03
C ARG A 53 -1.86 -7.57 -11.66
N VAL A 54 -2.76 -6.60 -11.75
CA VAL A 54 -2.43 -5.21 -11.52
C VAL A 54 -3.46 -4.61 -10.56
N TRP A 55 -2.94 -4.00 -9.50
CA TRP A 55 -3.72 -3.24 -8.53
C TRP A 55 -3.29 -1.79 -8.56
N VAL A 56 -4.28 -0.90 -8.49
CA VAL A 56 -4.05 0.55 -8.40
C VAL A 56 -4.87 1.06 -7.23
N LEU A 57 -4.19 1.60 -6.24
CA LEU A 57 -4.80 2.26 -5.10
C LEU A 57 -4.60 3.76 -5.28
N GLU A 58 -5.71 4.49 -5.34
CA GLU A 58 -5.67 5.95 -5.42
C GLU A 58 -5.88 6.55 -4.03
N PHE A 59 -5.15 7.63 -3.79
CA PHE A 59 -5.23 8.45 -2.60
C PHE A 59 -5.52 9.89 -3.03
N ALA A 60 -6.74 10.34 -2.81
CA ALA A 60 -7.15 11.70 -3.15
C ALA A 60 -6.63 12.71 -2.10
N HIS A 61 -5.96 13.76 -2.56
CA HIS A 61 -5.55 14.87 -1.72
C HIS A 61 -6.74 15.81 -1.57
N ASP A 62 -7.35 15.78 -0.38
CA ASP A 62 -8.45 16.67 -0.01
C ASP A 62 -7.92 17.77 0.93
N PRO A 63 -7.68 18.98 0.43
CA PRO A 63 -7.19 20.09 1.25
C PRO A 63 -8.19 20.52 2.32
N ALA A 64 -9.48 20.20 2.20
CA ALA A 64 -10.50 20.54 3.20
C ALA A 64 -10.55 19.52 4.36
N ARG A 65 -10.05 18.30 4.16
CA ARG A 65 -10.12 17.22 5.17
C ARG A 65 -8.80 16.90 5.84
N ALA A 66 -7.74 17.66 5.55
CA ALA A 66 -6.38 17.35 5.97
C ALA A 66 -6.08 15.87 5.72
N SER A 67 -5.93 15.51 4.44
CA SER A 67 -5.79 14.14 3.94
C SER A 67 -4.58 13.36 4.48
N GLY A 68 -3.92 13.78 5.56
CA GLY A 68 -2.73 13.18 6.16
C GLY A 68 -1.45 13.39 5.35
N LEU A 69 -1.55 13.39 4.02
CA LEU A 69 -0.51 13.82 3.10
C LEU A 69 -0.50 15.34 2.96
N CYS A 70 0.67 15.97 3.14
CA CYS A 70 0.81 17.43 3.10
C CYS A 70 1.53 17.96 1.86
N GLY A 71 2.26 17.10 1.14
CA GLY A 71 2.84 17.42 -0.15
C GLY A 71 1.82 17.33 -1.28
N ALA A 72 2.13 17.94 -2.42
CA ALA A 72 1.31 17.81 -3.62
C ALA A 72 1.29 16.35 -4.13
N PRO A 73 0.26 15.92 -4.89
CA PRO A 73 0.16 14.55 -5.37
C PRO A 73 1.40 14.02 -6.12
N GLY A 74 2.07 14.88 -6.90
CA GLY A 74 3.29 14.54 -7.64
C GLY A 74 4.55 14.44 -6.78
N GLU A 75 4.53 14.97 -5.55
CA GLU A 75 5.62 14.88 -4.58
C GLU A 75 5.56 13.59 -3.77
N ALA A 76 4.48 12.81 -3.91
CA ALA A 76 4.33 11.56 -3.19
C ALA A 76 5.45 10.57 -3.54
N THR A 77 5.92 9.89 -2.51
CA THR A 77 6.96 8.86 -2.58
C THR A 77 6.45 7.58 -1.95
N ILE A 78 7.08 6.47 -2.34
CA ILE A 78 6.83 5.17 -1.74
C ILE A 78 8.12 4.63 -1.13
N ALA A 79 7.97 3.89 -0.04
CA ALA A 79 9.02 3.10 0.58
C ALA A 79 8.50 1.71 0.93
N LEU A 80 9.39 0.71 0.96
CA LEU A 80 9.08 -0.61 1.49
C LEU A 80 9.22 -0.60 3.01
N GLU A 81 8.30 -1.27 3.68
CA GLU A 81 8.31 -1.41 5.14
C GLU A 81 7.99 -2.84 5.57
N GLU A 82 8.15 -3.11 6.86
CA GLU A 82 7.62 -4.34 7.43
C GLU A 82 6.08 -4.26 7.44
N PRO A 83 5.36 -5.25 6.88
CA PRO A 83 3.91 -5.22 6.87
C PRO A 83 3.39 -5.50 8.28
N GLY A 84 2.47 -4.67 8.75
CA GLY A 84 1.88 -4.82 10.06
C GLY A 84 0.71 -3.87 10.27
N ILE A 85 -0.01 -4.09 11.36
CA ILE A 85 -1.01 -3.17 11.91
C ILE A 85 -0.72 -3.09 13.40
N ASP A 86 -0.64 -1.88 13.94
CA ASP A 86 -0.49 -1.69 15.38
C ASP A 86 -1.85 -1.88 16.07
N LEU A 87 -1.94 -2.92 16.89
CA LEU A 87 -3.17 -3.25 17.61
C LEU A 87 -3.46 -2.25 18.73
N ALA A 88 -2.43 -1.65 19.34
CA ALA A 88 -2.59 -0.69 20.42
C ALA A 88 -3.12 0.65 19.88
N GLU A 89 -2.61 1.11 18.72
CA GLU A 89 -3.12 2.33 18.06
C GLU A 89 -4.60 2.20 17.68
N LEU A 90 -5.06 0.99 17.33
CA LEU A 90 -6.46 0.71 17.02
C LEU A 90 -7.32 0.38 18.26
N GLY A 91 -6.74 0.36 19.47
CA GLY A 91 -7.45 -0.03 20.70
C GLY A 91 -7.89 -1.50 20.73
N CYS A 92 -7.26 -2.34 19.90
CA CYS A 92 -7.61 -3.74 19.69
C CYS A 92 -6.68 -4.73 20.41
N GLU A 93 -5.77 -4.25 21.26
CA GLU A 93 -4.87 -5.12 22.02
C GLU A 93 -5.67 -6.04 22.98
N ASP A 94 -6.52 -5.45 23.83
CA ASP A 94 -7.32 -6.17 24.83
C ASP A 94 -8.82 -6.27 24.49
N ALA A 95 -9.29 -5.56 23.46
CA ALA A 95 -10.72 -5.50 23.14
C ALA A 95 -11.25 -6.84 22.57
N SER A 96 -12.36 -7.35 23.11
CA SER A 96 -12.90 -8.66 22.72
C SER A 96 -14.02 -8.61 21.66
N ASP A 97 -14.27 -7.45 21.05
CA ASP A 97 -15.30 -7.35 20.02
C ASP A 97 -14.87 -7.98 18.69
N ALA A 98 -15.87 -8.31 17.86
CA ALA A 98 -15.67 -9.00 16.59
C ALA A 98 -14.83 -8.18 15.58
N SER A 99 -14.83 -6.84 15.69
CA SER A 99 -14.04 -6.00 14.81
C SER A 99 -12.55 -6.12 15.15
N CYS A 100 -12.20 -6.10 16.43
CA CYS A 100 -10.83 -6.34 16.88
C CYS A 100 -10.36 -7.79 16.68
N GLU A 101 -11.27 -8.79 16.69
CA GLU A 101 -10.92 -10.16 16.28
C GLU A 101 -10.43 -10.22 14.82
N ALA A 102 -11.14 -9.55 13.91
CA ALA A 102 -10.74 -9.50 12.50
C ALA A 102 -9.40 -8.78 12.31
N VAL A 103 -9.19 -7.64 13.00
CA VAL A 103 -7.93 -6.89 12.95
C VAL A 103 -6.77 -7.75 13.47
N ARG A 104 -6.95 -8.48 14.58
CA ARG A 104 -5.92 -9.38 15.11
C ARG A 104 -5.55 -10.52 14.15
N LYS A 105 -6.54 -11.11 13.47
CA LYS A 105 -6.28 -12.13 12.44
C LYS A 105 -5.45 -11.56 11.29
N THR A 106 -5.79 -10.35 10.84
CA THR A 106 -5.02 -9.64 9.80
C THR A 106 -3.60 -9.34 10.29
N ALA A 107 -3.43 -8.79 11.49
CA ALA A 107 -2.10 -8.50 12.06
C ALA A 107 -1.24 -9.77 12.18
N ALA A 108 -1.82 -10.89 12.61
CA ALA A 108 -1.12 -12.18 12.65
C ALA A 108 -0.72 -12.69 11.26
N TYR A 109 -1.59 -12.53 10.26
CA TYR A 109 -1.28 -12.84 8.86
C TYR A 109 -0.11 -11.99 8.34
N LEU A 110 -0.13 -10.68 8.58
CA LEU A 110 0.92 -9.76 8.15
C LEU A 110 2.25 -10.05 8.84
N ARG A 111 2.25 -10.36 10.14
CA ARG A 111 3.46 -10.79 10.85
C ARG A 111 4.05 -12.06 10.24
N SER A 112 3.21 -13.05 9.95
CA SER A 112 3.67 -14.28 9.29
C SER A 112 4.22 -14.01 7.89
N ALA A 113 3.67 -13.04 7.15
CA ALA A 113 4.21 -12.61 5.86
C ALA A 113 5.56 -11.88 6.02
N ALA A 114 5.70 -11.00 7.01
CA ALA A 114 6.95 -10.34 7.35
C ALA A 114 8.07 -11.35 7.67
N ASP A 115 7.75 -12.39 8.45
CA ASP A 115 8.68 -13.47 8.79
C ASP A 115 9.18 -14.23 7.54
N ARG A 116 8.39 -14.25 6.46
CA ARG A 116 8.77 -14.83 5.15
C ARG A 116 9.50 -13.84 4.23
N GLY A 117 9.75 -12.61 4.68
CA GLY A 117 10.40 -11.56 3.90
C GLY A 117 9.46 -10.66 3.10
N GLY A 118 8.14 -10.82 3.27
CA GLY A 118 7.15 -9.96 2.64
C GLY A 118 7.27 -8.50 3.07
N LYS A 119 6.85 -7.57 2.20
CA LYS A 119 6.90 -6.13 2.44
C LYS A 119 5.53 -5.46 2.38
N GLY A 120 5.34 -4.47 3.25
CA GLY A 120 4.30 -3.45 3.11
C GLY A 120 4.83 -2.27 2.30
N ILE A 121 3.95 -1.31 2.02
CA ILE A 121 4.29 -0.09 1.27
C ILE A 121 3.84 1.12 2.09
N ALA A 122 4.75 2.04 2.39
CA ALA A 122 4.42 3.36 2.91
C ALA A 122 4.30 4.35 1.75
N LEU A 123 3.20 5.10 1.69
CA LEU A 123 2.98 6.27 0.83
C LEU A 123 3.12 7.54 1.68
N SER A 124 4.02 8.43 1.29
CA SER A 124 4.25 9.69 2.01
C SER A 124 4.35 10.86 1.04
N ALA A 125 3.94 12.05 1.46
CA ALA A 125 4.09 13.28 0.70
C ALA A 125 4.25 14.46 1.67
N GLY A 126 5.40 15.14 1.60
CA GLY A 126 5.79 16.17 2.57
C GLY A 126 6.15 15.60 3.95
N ASP A 127 6.18 16.46 4.96
CA ASP A 127 6.63 16.14 6.33
C ASP A 127 5.49 15.66 7.27
N CYS A 128 4.39 15.17 6.71
CA CYS A 128 3.22 14.72 7.47
C CYS A 128 3.15 13.18 7.54
N ASP A 129 1.99 12.65 7.90
CA ASP A 129 1.78 11.21 8.07
C ASP A 129 2.05 10.41 6.79
N ALA A 130 2.43 9.16 7.00
CA ALA A 130 2.44 8.16 5.96
C ALA A 130 1.12 7.38 5.96
N PHE A 131 0.73 6.92 4.78
CA PHE A 131 -0.34 5.95 4.61
C PHE A 131 0.27 4.60 4.27
N HIS A 132 -0.20 3.56 4.93
CA HIS A 132 0.40 2.26 4.85
C HIS A 132 -0.50 1.34 4.03
N VAL A 133 0.10 0.56 3.14
CA VAL A 133 -0.58 -0.41 2.28
C VAL A 133 -0.05 -1.79 2.58
N TYR A 134 -0.96 -2.74 2.78
CA TYR A 134 -0.66 -4.16 2.89
C TYR A 134 -1.62 -4.99 2.04
N PHE A 135 -1.23 -6.22 1.73
CA PHE A 135 -2.09 -7.23 1.12
C PHE A 135 -2.78 -8.05 2.21
N ASP A 136 -4.11 -8.19 2.17
CA ASP A 136 -4.89 -8.96 3.16
C ASP A 136 -5.04 -10.45 2.80
N GLY A 137 -4.30 -10.92 1.78
CA GLY A 137 -4.44 -12.24 1.17
C GLY A 137 -5.37 -12.26 -0.04
N THR A 138 -6.19 -11.23 -0.23
CA THR A 138 -7.12 -11.11 -1.36
C THR A 138 -6.95 -9.79 -2.12
N SER A 139 -6.75 -8.69 -1.40
CA SER A 139 -6.71 -7.33 -1.94
C SER A 139 -5.75 -6.44 -1.14
N PHE A 140 -5.30 -5.35 -1.75
CA PHE A 140 -4.54 -4.33 -1.05
C PHE A 140 -5.45 -3.40 -0.27
N ARG A 141 -5.05 -3.05 0.96
CA ARG A 141 -5.80 -2.20 1.89
C ARG A 141 -4.94 -1.07 2.39
N TRP A 142 -5.57 0.08 2.62
CA TRP A 142 -4.98 1.19 3.37
C TRP A 142 -5.14 0.95 4.87
N TRP A 143 -4.15 1.33 5.64
CA TRP A 143 -4.30 1.63 7.05
C TRP A 143 -3.45 2.85 7.44
N ARG A 144 -3.77 3.42 8.60
CA ARG A 144 -3.12 4.60 9.15
C ARG A 144 -2.78 4.31 10.61
N ARG A 145 -1.61 4.78 11.03
CA ARG A 145 -1.15 4.84 12.42
C ARG A 145 -1.74 6.04 13.13
#